data_AF-A0A433QQI8-F1
#
_entry.id   AF-A0A433QQI8-F1
#
_cell.length_a   1.000
_cell.length_b   1.000
_cell.length_c   1.000
_cell.angle_alpha   90.00
_cell.angle_beta   90.00
_cell.angle_gamma   90.00
#
_symmetry.space_group_name_H-M   'P 1'
#
loop_
_entity.id
_entity.type
_entity.pdbx_description
1 polymer ?
#
loop_
_entity_poly.entity_id
_entity_poly.type
_entity_poly.pdbx_seq_one_letter_code
_entity_poly.pdbx_strand_id
1 'polypeptide(L)'
;GEPYTAASDVYCLGTLFWQFVVGVPPRGTAAELMTDGMREEMVPEMPAEYENVIRACWNPDPVKRPSAKEVVEMLRTNATAIREHLVKSSTIKYIKAREKEYMAKTESTIFFAESQVSRSQFHVYKDLMEYSRRISATTDNAPT
;
A
#
# COMPACT_ATOMS: atom_id res chain seq x y z
N GLY A 1 -7.17 8.73 -22.50
CA GLY A 1 -6.35 8.80 -21.27
C GLY A 1 -5.32 9.87 -21.49
N GLU A 2 -5.08 10.71 -20.49
CA GLU A 2 -3.99 11.67 -20.55
C GLU A 2 -2.63 10.95 -20.68
N PRO A 3 -1.61 11.59 -21.29
CA PRO A 3 -0.30 10.99 -21.43
C PRO A 3 0.35 10.71 -20.06
N TYR A 4 1.08 9.60 -19.95
CA TYR A 4 1.93 9.35 -18.79
C TYR A 4 3.04 10.41 -18.70
N THR A 5 3.27 10.93 -17.50
CA THR A 5 4.29 11.95 -17.24
C THR A 5 5.18 11.53 -16.07
N ALA A 6 6.40 12.06 -16.01
CA ALA A 6 7.26 11.86 -14.84
C ALA A 6 6.57 12.28 -13.52
N ALA A 7 5.71 13.30 -13.57
CA ALA A 7 4.92 13.74 -12.42
C ALA A 7 3.83 12.74 -12.01
N SER A 8 3.24 11.99 -12.95
CA SER A 8 2.34 10.87 -12.60
C SER A 8 3.10 9.70 -11.98
N ASP A 9 4.31 9.41 -12.46
CA ASP A 9 5.15 8.35 -11.87
C ASP A 9 5.54 8.67 -10.42
N VAL A 10 5.89 9.94 -10.13
CA VAL A 10 6.17 10.41 -8.77
C VAL A 10 4.94 10.28 -7.86
N TYR A 11 3.74 10.53 -8.37
CA TYR A 11 2.51 10.32 -7.61
C TYR A 11 2.28 8.84 -7.26
N CYS A 12 2.51 7.95 -8.22
CA CYS A 12 2.48 6.51 -8.00
C CYS A 12 3.56 6.07 -6.99
N LEU A 13 4.75 6.67 -7.05
CA LEU A 13 5.85 6.41 -6.11
C LEU A 13 5.47 6.81 -4.67
N GLY A 14 4.85 7.98 -4.48
CA GLY A 14 4.29 8.39 -3.18
C GLY A 14 3.27 7.38 -2.63
N THR A 15 2.47 6.79 -3.52
CA THR A 15 1.55 5.73 -3.12
C THR A 15 2.26 4.46 -2.68
N LEU A 16 3.31 4.04 -3.39
CA LEU A 16 4.10 2.87 -2.99
C LEU A 16 4.75 3.08 -1.62
N PHE A 17 5.25 4.28 -1.35
CA PHE A 17 5.82 4.61 -0.04
C PHE A 17 4.80 4.51 1.09
N TRP A 18 3.58 4.99 0.88
CA TRP A 18 2.49 4.79 1.83
C TRP A 18 2.17 3.29 2.00
N GLN A 19 2.09 2.54 0.89
CA GLN A 19 1.80 1.10 0.91
C GLN A 19 2.89 0.30 1.65
N PHE A 20 4.16 0.69 1.58
CA PHE A 20 5.22 0.03 2.34
C PHE A 20 5.07 0.17 3.86
N VAL A 21 4.44 1.26 4.33
CA VAL A 21 4.17 1.44 5.75
C VAL A 21 2.95 0.63 6.18
N VAL A 22 1.89 0.63 5.36
CA VAL A 22 0.60 0.04 5.76
C VAL A 22 0.48 -1.44 5.41
N GLY A 23 1.23 -1.93 4.41
CA GLY A 23 1.24 -3.35 4.01
C GLY A 23 0.03 -3.81 3.19
N VAL A 24 -0.92 -2.91 2.86
CA VAL A 24 -2.08 -3.21 2.02
C VAL A 24 -2.21 -2.26 0.83
N PRO A 25 -2.86 -2.68 -0.27
CA PRO A 25 -3.13 -1.78 -1.37
C PRO A 25 -3.95 -0.55 -0.94
N PRO A 26 -3.67 0.63 -1.51
CA PRO A 26 -4.48 1.82 -1.29
C PRO A 26 -5.92 1.60 -1.78
N ARG A 27 -6.88 2.32 -1.19
CA ARG A 27 -8.27 2.32 -1.64
C ARG A 27 -8.38 2.86 -3.06
N GLY A 28 -9.33 2.30 -3.79
CA GLY A 28 -9.75 2.79 -5.11
C GLY A 28 -8.68 2.72 -6.21
N THR A 29 -9.08 3.19 -7.37
CA THR A 29 -8.22 3.34 -8.55
C THR A 29 -7.55 4.72 -8.57
N ALA A 30 -6.51 4.90 -9.39
CA ALA A 30 -5.86 6.20 -9.55
C ALA A 30 -6.80 7.30 -10.08
N ALA A 31 -7.95 6.94 -10.66
CA ALA A 31 -8.97 7.87 -11.12
C ALA A 31 -9.92 8.34 -10.01
N GLU A 32 -9.99 7.60 -8.89
CA GLU A 32 -10.82 7.91 -7.73
C GLU A 32 -9.98 8.70 -6.72
N LEU A 33 -9.58 9.92 -7.10
CA LEU A 33 -8.89 10.84 -6.20
C LEU A 33 -9.88 11.30 -5.10
N MET A 34 -9.46 11.30 -3.83
CA MET A 34 -10.25 11.94 -2.78
C MET A 34 -10.29 13.45 -3.04
N THR A 35 -11.31 14.13 -2.50
CA THR A 35 -11.62 15.55 -2.76
C THR A 35 -10.51 16.54 -2.44
N ASP A 36 -9.47 16.12 -1.70
CA ASP A 36 -8.28 16.91 -1.34
C ASP A 36 -7.03 16.60 -2.19
N GLY A 37 -7.16 15.69 -3.17
CA GLY A 37 -6.07 15.22 -4.02
C GLY A 37 -5.13 14.21 -3.37
N MET A 38 -5.34 13.87 -2.09
CA MET A 38 -4.64 12.80 -1.41
C MET A 38 -5.28 11.45 -1.74
N ARG A 39 -4.48 10.40 -1.82
CA ARG A 39 -4.98 9.07 -2.15
C ARG A 39 -5.55 8.33 -0.95
N GLU A 40 -4.91 8.50 0.19
CA GLU A 40 -5.25 7.86 1.46
C GLU A 40 -5.04 8.85 2.60
N GLU A 41 -5.64 8.55 3.74
CA GLU A 41 -5.32 9.23 4.98
C GLU A 41 -3.86 8.99 5.36
N MET A 42 -3.20 10.02 5.91
CA MET A 42 -1.84 9.89 6.38
C MET A 42 -1.78 8.96 7.60
N VAL A 43 -0.74 8.15 7.66
CA VAL A 43 -0.56 7.20 8.77
C VAL A 43 -0.23 7.98 10.05
N PRO A 44 -0.97 7.76 11.16
CA PRO A 44 -0.73 8.47 12.41
C PRO A 44 0.66 8.14 12.97
N GLU A 45 1.32 9.18 13.50
CA GLU A 45 2.65 9.08 14.15
C GLU A 45 3.73 8.44 13.25
N MET A 46 3.61 8.57 11.93
CA MET A 46 4.70 8.33 10.98
C MET A 46 5.81 9.38 11.20
N PRO A 47 7.10 9.06 10.94
CA PRO A 47 8.13 10.08 11.01
C PRO A 47 7.82 11.22 10.04
N ALA A 48 7.83 12.46 10.53
CA ALA A 48 7.40 13.64 9.79
C ALA A 48 8.18 13.81 8.48
N GLU A 49 9.45 13.41 8.48
CA GLU A 49 10.32 13.42 7.31
C GLU A 49 9.81 12.49 6.19
N TYR A 50 9.30 11.31 6.55
CA TYR A 50 8.73 10.37 5.58
C TYR A 50 7.34 10.81 5.13
N GLU A 51 6.53 11.34 6.04
CA GLU A 51 5.23 11.96 5.72
C GLU A 51 5.41 13.10 4.71
N ASN A 52 6.41 13.96 4.90
CA ASN A 52 6.71 15.07 3.99
C ASN A 52 7.05 14.59 2.58
N VAL A 53 7.79 13.48 2.45
CA VAL A 53 8.07 12.84 1.15
C VAL A 53 6.77 12.40 0.48
N ILE A 54 5.91 11.67 1.20
CA ILE A 54 4.63 11.18 0.66
C ILE A 54 3.74 12.35 0.24
N ARG A 55 3.59 13.38 1.09
CA ARG A 55 2.79 14.58 0.78
C ARG A 55 3.30 15.34 -0.44
N ALA A 56 4.62 15.48 -0.58
CA ALA A 56 5.22 16.14 -1.73
C ALA A 56 4.91 15.37 -3.03
N CYS A 57 5.02 14.03 -3.00
CA CYS A 57 4.66 13.17 -4.13
C CYS A 57 3.16 13.24 -4.48
N TRP A 58 2.29 13.38 -3.48
CA TRP A 58 0.83 13.50 -3.63
C TRP A 58 0.33 14.93 -3.87
N ASN A 59 1.20 15.87 -4.25
CA ASN A 59 0.74 17.23 -4.57
C ASN A 59 -0.34 17.19 -5.68
N PRO A 60 -1.51 17.81 -5.48
CA PRO A 60 -2.57 17.82 -6.50
C PRO A 60 -2.10 18.48 -7.80
N ASP A 61 -1.20 19.46 -7.71
CA ASP A 61 -0.58 20.13 -8.84
C ASP A 61 0.65 19.33 -9.32
N PRO A 62 0.64 18.72 -10.52
CA PRO A 62 1.76 17.94 -11.03
C PRO A 62 3.06 18.74 -11.16
N VAL A 63 2.99 20.06 -11.35
CA VAL A 63 4.17 20.93 -11.49
C VAL A 63 4.87 21.13 -10.15
N LYS A 64 4.13 21.03 -9.04
CA LYS A 64 4.67 21.17 -7.68
C LYS A 64 5.20 19.86 -7.11
N ARG A 65 5.06 18.74 -7.82
CA ARG A 65 5.63 17.46 -7.40
C ARG A 65 7.15 17.51 -7.59
N PRO A 66 7.92 16.93 -6.65
CA PRO A 66 9.36 16.80 -6.83
C PRO A 66 9.67 15.87 -8.00
N SER A 67 10.83 16.04 -8.61
CA SER A 67 11.42 15.02 -9.48
C SER A 67 11.81 13.78 -8.68
N ALA A 68 11.92 12.62 -9.34
CA ALA A 68 12.40 11.40 -8.69
C ALA A 68 13.78 11.58 -8.03
N LYS A 69 14.64 12.44 -8.59
CA LYS A 69 15.95 12.77 -8.01
C LYS A 69 15.80 13.52 -6.68
N GLU A 70 14.91 14.50 -6.61
CA GLU A 70 14.63 15.24 -5.37
C GLU A 70 14.00 14.33 -4.31
N VAL A 71 13.10 13.43 -4.69
CA VAL A 71 12.54 12.41 -3.78
C VAL A 71 13.66 11.56 -3.16
N VAL A 72 14.59 11.07 -3.96
CA VAL A 72 15.73 10.30 -3.47
C VAL A 72 16.60 11.12 -2.51
N GLU A 73 16.80 12.40 -2.81
CA GLU A 73 17.58 13.29 -1.95
C GLU A 73 16.90 13.57 -0.61
N MET A 74 15.58 13.79 -0.62
CA MET A 74 14.78 13.91 0.61
C MET A 74 14.88 12.66 1.48
N LEU A 75 14.80 11.47 0.86
CA LEU A 75 14.93 10.21 1.58
C LEU A 75 16.33 10.00 2.14
N ARG A 76 17.38 10.33 1.39
CA ARG A 76 18.77 10.22 1.85
C ARG A 76 19.08 11.17 3.00
N THR A 77 18.68 12.43 2.86
CA THR A 77 18.89 13.47 3.88
C THR A 77 18.26 13.07 5.22
N ASN A 78 17.09 12.43 5.17
CA ASN A 78 16.33 12.05 6.36
C ASN A 78 16.48 10.57 6.75
N ALA A 79 17.38 9.82 6.11
CA ALA A 79 17.45 8.36 6.25
C ALA A 79 17.62 7.90 7.69
N THR A 80 18.45 8.60 8.47
CA THR A 80 18.69 8.29 9.89
C THR A 80 17.43 8.50 10.72
N ALA A 81 16.75 9.64 10.58
CA ALA A 81 15.52 9.95 11.29
C ALA A 81 14.40 8.93 10.98
N ILE A 82 14.25 8.58 9.70
CA ILE A 82 13.26 7.60 9.25
C ILE A 82 13.57 6.21 9.82
N ARG A 83 14.83 5.78 9.77
CA ARG A 83 15.26 4.45 10.24
C ARG A 83 15.14 4.27 11.75
N GLU A 84 15.44 5.32 12.51
CA GLU A 84 15.46 5.29 13.97
C GLU A 84 14.09 5.57 14.59
N HIS A 85 13.10 5.94 13.77
CA HIS A 85 11.75 6.20 14.23
C HIS A 85 11.09 4.94 14.80
N LEU A 86 10.72 5.02 16.07
CA LEU A 86 10.01 3.95 16.76
C LEU A 86 8.55 3.97 16.34
N VAL A 87 8.10 2.87 15.73
CA VAL A 87 6.69 2.64 15.40
C VAL A 87 5.85 2.70 16.66
N LYS A 88 4.87 3.61 16.69
CA LYS A 88 3.99 3.84 17.84
C LYS A 88 2.79 2.91 17.81
N SER A 89 2.15 2.74 18.96
CA SER A 89 0.97 1.88 19.10
C SER A 89 -0.22 2.35 18.27
N SER A 90 -0.37 3.66 18.06
CA SER A 90 -1.41 4.22 17.18
C SER A 90 -1.19 3.82 15.72
N THR A 91 0.05 3.86 15.24
CA THR A 91 0.47 3.40 13.91
C THR A 91 0.13 1.92 13.73
N ILE A 92 0.50 1.08 14.70
CA ILE A 92 0.17 -0.36 14.68
C ILE A 92 -1.34 -0.58 14.65
N LYS A 93 -2.10 0.16 15.47
CA LYS A 93 -3.56 0.07 15.50
C LYS A 93 -4.18 0.48 14.16
N TYR A 94 -3.66 1.52 13.52
CA TYR A 94 -4.07 1.96 12.19
C TYR A 94 -3.81 0.87 11.14
N ILE A 95 -2.59 0.33 11.09
CA ILE A 95 -2.21 -0.75 10.15
C ILE A 95 -3.14 -1.95 10.30
N LYS A 96 -3.33 -2.45 11.52
CA LYS A 96 -4.22 -3.59 11.81
C LYS A 96 -5.67 -3.32 11.39
N ALA A 97 -6.15 -2.10 11.55
CA ALA A 97 -7.49 -1.73 11.10
C ALA A 97 -7.62 -1.74 9.57
N ARG A 98 -6.61 -1.22 8.85
CA ARG A 98 -6.56 -1.24 7.39
C ARG A 98 -6.42 -2.66 6.83
N GLU A 99 -5.59 -3.50 7.44
CA GLU A 99 -5.47 -4.92 7.13
C GLU A 99 -6.82 -5.63 7.25
N LYS A 100 -7.52 -5.45 8.38
CA LYS A 100 -8.85 -6.04 8.60
C LYS A 100 -9.87 -5.58 7.55
N GLU A 101 -9.88 -4.30 7.21
CA GLU A 101 -10.76 -3.76 6.17
C GLU A 101 -10.47 -4.39 4.80
N TYR A 102 -9.19 -4.50 4.42
CA TYR A 102 -8.78 -5.09 3.15
C TYR A 102 -9.12 -6.58 3.07
N MET A 103 -8.87 -7.34 4.15
CA MET A 103 -9.23 -8.77 4.22
C MET A 103 -10.75 -8.98 4.10
N ALA A 104 -11.58 -8.19 4.78
CA ALA A 104 -13.03 -8.32 4.70
C ALA A 104 -13.58 -8.07 3.27
N LYS A 105 -13.01 -7.08 2.55
CA LYS A 105 -13.35 -6.82 1.13
C LYS A 105 -12.91 -7.96 0.22
N THR A 106 -11.72 -8.51 0.47
CA THR A 106 -11.14 -9.59 -0.33
C THR A 106 -11.94 -10.88 -0.14
N GLU A 107 -12.27 -11.25 1.10
CA GLU A 107 -13.12 -12.40 1.40
C GLU A 107 -14.50 -12.28 0.74
N SER A 108 -15.11 -11.09 0.79
CA SER A 108 -16.38 -10.85 0.11
C SER A 108 -16.25 -11.01 -1.41
N THR A 109 -15.20 -10.46 -2.02
CA THR A 109 -14.97 -10.55 -3.47
C THR A 109 -14.68 -11.99 -3.91
N ILE A 110 -13.88 -12.74 -3.15
CA ILE A 110 -13.63 -14.16 -3.39
C ILE A 110 -14.95 -14.92 -3.29
N PHE A 111 -15.74 -14.73 -2.23
CA PHE A 111 -17.04 -15.38 -2.06
C PHE A 111 -18.01 -15.06 -3.22
N PHE A 112 -18.06 -13.81 -3.68
CA PHE A 112 -18.86 -13.43 -4.85
C PHE A 112 -18.33 -14.09 -6.13
N ALA A 113 -17.02 -14.13 -6.36
CA ALA A 113 -16.44 -14.84 -7.50
C ALA A 113 -16.73 -16.35 -7.43
N GLU A 114 -16.66 -16.96 -6.25
CA GLU A 114 -17.04 -18.36 -6.01
C GLU A 114 -18.51 -18.63 -6.36
N SER A 115 -19.39 -17.66 -6.11
CA SER A 115 -20.82 -17.78 -6.46
C SER A 115 -21.10 -17.67 -7.96
N GLN A 116 -20.17 -17.11 -8.75
CA GLN A 116 -20.37 -16.82 -10.17
C GLN A 116 -19.47 -17.61 -11.13
N VAL A 117 -18.42 -18.27 -10.66
CA VAL A 117 -17.50 -19.04 -11.51
C VAL A 117 -17.96 -20.49 -11.67
N SER A 118 -18.02 -20.96 -12.93
CA SER A 118 -18.33 -22.36 -13.27
C SER A 118 -17.32 -23.32 -12.64
N ARG A 119 -17.82 -24.46 -12.12
CA ARG A 119 -17.10 -25.49 -11.33
C ARG A 119 -15.74 -25.94 -11.91
N SER A 120 -15.51 -25.82 -13.21
CA SER A 120 -14.28 -26.25 -13.87
C SER A 120 -13.09 -25.30 -13.66
N GLN A 121 -13.30 -23.97 -13.58
CA GLN A 121 -12.20 -23.01 -13.32
C GLN A 121 -11.84 -22.93 -11.82
N PHE A 122 -12.73 -23.41 -10.94
CA PHE A 122 -12.57 -23.32 -9.50
C PHE A 122 -11.58 -24.35 -8.91
N HIS A 123 -11.39 -25.51 -9.55
CA HIS A 123 -10.40 -26.50 -9.09
C HIS A 123 -8.99 -25.91 -9.02
N VAL A 124 -8.59 -25.19 -10.08
CA VAL A 124 -7.25 -24.57 -10.16
C VAL A 124 -7.05 -23.52 -9.06
N TYR A 125 -8.07 -22.71 -8.76
CA TYR A 125 -7.97 -21.68 -7.73
C TYR A 125 -7.96 -22.26 -6.31
N LYS A 126 -8.78 -23.30 -6.04
CA LYS A 126 -8.72 -24.03 -4.77
C LYS A 126 -7.36 -24.70 -4.56
N ASP A 127 -6.80 -25.29 -5.60
CA ASP A 127 -5.47 -25.91 -5.54
C ASP A 127 -4.39 -24.87 -5.22
N LEU A 128 -4.48 -23.67 -5.80
CA LEU A 128 -3.57 -22.55 -5.49
C LEU A 128 -3.71 -22.03 -4.05
N MET A 129 -4.94 -21.89 -3.55
CA MET A 129 -5.19 -21.42 -2.19
C MET A 129 -4.83 -22.46 -1.13
N GLU A 130 -5.03 -23.75 -1.41
CA GLU A 130 -4.52 -24.85 -0.58
C GLU A 130 -3.00 -24.92 -0.61
N TYR A 131 -2.40 -24.78 -1.80
CA TYR A 131 -0.96 -24.70 -1.94
C TYR A 131 -0.40 -23.56 -1.10
N SER A 132 -0.94 -22.34 -1.23
CA SER A 132 -0.55 -21.17 -0.43
C SER A 132 -0.67 -21.41 1.08
N ARG A 133 -1.73 -22.07 1.55
CA ARG A 133 -1.90 -22.44 2.96
C ARG A 133 -0.84 -23.43 3.43
N ARG A 134 -0.44 -24.39 2.58
CA ARG A 134 0.59 -25.39 2.92
C ARG A 134 1.99 -24.77 3.02
N ILE A 135 2.32 -23.79 2.17
CA ILE A 135 3.61 -23.07 2.27
C ILE A 135 3.67 -22.19 3.52
N SER A 136 2.57 -21.50 3.88
CA SER A 136 2.53 -20.71 5.13
C SER A 136 2.61 -21.58 6.40
N ALA A 137 2.01 -22.77 6.38
CA ALA A 137 2.07 -23.69 7.52
C ALA A 137 3.44 -24.38 7.73
N THR A 138 4.32 -24.36 6.71
CA THR A 138 5.65 -24.97 6.79
C THR A 138 6.72 -24.00 7.29
N THR A 139 6.50 -22.68 7.18
CA THR A 139 7.42 -21.66 7.68
C THR A 139 7.37 -21.47 9.20
N ASP A 140 6.30 -21.92 9.86
CA ASP A 140 6.13 -21.82 11.33
C ASP A 140 6.80 -22.98 12.11
N ASN A 141 7.37 -23.97 11.42
CA ASN A 141 7.99 -25.16 12.03
C ASN A 141 9.49 -25.31 11.73
N ALA A 142 10.19 -24.23 11.35
CA ALA A 142 11.65 -24.27 11.28
C ALA A 142 12.23 -24.42 12.70
N PRO A 143 13.00 -25.48 13.00
CA PRO A 143 13.59 -25.65 14.33
C PRO A 143 14.63 -24.55 14.59
N THR A 144 14.65 -24.09 15.85
CA THR A 144 15.63 -23.13 16.39
C THR A 144 17.01 -23.74 16.51
#